data_AF-A0A1G7J4S6-F1
#
_entry.id   AF-A0A1G7J4S6-F1
#
_cell.length_a   1.000
_cell.length_b   1.000
_cell.length_c   1.000
_cell.angle_alpha   90.00
_cell.angle_beta   90.00
_cell.angle_gamma   90.00
#
_symmetry.space_group_name_H-M   'P 1'
#
loop_
_entity.id
_entity.type
_entity.pdbx_description
1 polymer ?
#
loop_
_entity_poly.entity_id
_entity_poly.type
_entity_poly.pdbx_seq_one_letter_code
_entity_poly.pdbx_strand_id
1 'polypeptide(L)'
;MLHQIDALIASLPADWREGRFLGRIDRGEGPCPVLVERGELIDMSRVAPTVATLIDAGAIDPAQGESLGDLAEQDALTLLSPIDLQCVKAAGVTFAVSALERVIEEQARGDYAAAAAVRERLEAALGGSIRSVVPGSPEAASLKQALIEGGMWSQYLEVAIGPDAEIFTKSPVLSTVGDGAEIGVRSDSTWNNPEPEVVLVADARAHAVGATLGNDVNLRDFEGRSALLLGKAKDNNASCSLGPLIRLFDDGFTMDDVRSSQVSLRIEGTDGYVLNGASSMSEISRDPQELLAQAVSEHHYPDGFVLFLGTLFAPTQDRDEPGRGFTHKTGDVVTISNPRLGTLTNTVTTSKAAPAWSFGIGDLMRNLSTRGLLSA
;
A
#
# COMPACT_ATOMS: atom_id res chain seq x y z
N MET A 1 1.87 15.68 24.06
CA MET A 1 2.54 14.52 23.44
C MET A 1 1.74 13.32 23.90
N LEU A 2 0.92 12.73 23.02
CA LEU A 2 0.48 11.35 23.30
C LEU A 2 1.75 10.49 23.39
N HIS A 3 1.79 9.57 24.35
CA HIS A 3 2.87 8.58 24.35
C HIS A 3 2.76 7.77 23.04
N GLN A 4 3.88 7.33 22.44
CA GLN A 4 3.86 6.58 21.17
C GLN A 4 2.93 5.35 21.23
N ILE A 5 2.79 4.75 22.41
CA ILE A 5 1.85 3.65 22.67
C ILE A 5 0.39 4.08 22.61
N ASP A 6 0.02 5.22 23.17
CA ASP A 6 -1.37 5.71 23.08
C ASP A 6 -1.76 5.96 21.62
N ALA A 7 -0.81 6.49 20.83
CA ALA A 7 -1.00 6.68 19.39
C ALA A 7 -1.15 5.34 18.66
N LEU A 8 -0.29 4.35 18.95
CA LEU A 8 -0.43 3.01 18.40
C LEU A 8 -1.78 2.39 18.77
N ILE A 9 -2.20 2.41 20.03
CA ILE A 9 -3.50 1.84 20.45
C ILE A 9 -4.66 2.54 19.76
N ALA A 10 -4.60 3.87 19.61
CA ALA A 10 -5.60 4.62 18.87
C ALA A 10 -5.63 4.27 17.37
N SER A 11 -4.50 3.81 16.81
CA SER A 11 -4.38 3.37 15.43
C SER A 11 -4.88 1.94 15.21
N LEU A 12 -4.88 1.08 16.24
CA LEU A 12 -5.33 -0.31 16.12
C LEU A 12 -6.85 -0.43 15.87
N PRO A 13 -7.32 -1.50 15.19
CA PRO A 13 -8.74 -1.71 14.99
C PRO A 13 -9.46 -1.95 16.32
N ALA A 14 -10.78 -1.72 16.36
CA ALA A 14 -11.54 -1.83 17.61
C ALA A 14 -11.48 -3.23 18.24
N ASP A 15 -11.25 -4.28 17.44
CA ASP A 15 -11.12 -5.67 17.84
C ASP A 15 -9.66 -6.13 18.04
N TRP A 16 -8.73 -5.20 18.31
CA TRP A 16 -7.30 -5.53 18.40
C TRP A 16 -6.92 -6.45 19.56
N ARG A 17 -7.78 -6.57 20.58
CA ARG A 17 -7.57 -7.53 21.67
C ARG A 17 -8.09 -8.93 21.31
N GLU A 18 -8.93 -9.07 20.30
CA GLU A 18 -9.40 -10.36 19.81
C GLU A 18 -8.57 -10.88 18.63
N GLY A 19 -8.01 -9.98 17.83
CA GLY A 19 -7.18 -10.35 16.68
C GLY A 19 -5.72 -10.69 17.03
N ARG A 20 -5.03 -11.30 16.08
CA ARG A 20 -3.58 -11.49 16.10
C ARG A 20 -2.88 -10.56 15.12
N PHE A 21 -1.90 -9.82 15.62
CA PHE A 21 -1.16 -8.84 14.83
C PHE A 21 0.34 -9.13 14.85
N LEU A 22 0.99 -8.83 13.74
CA LEU A 22 2.44 -8.90 13.56
C LEU A 22 2.95 -7.49 13.25
N GLY A 23 4.05 -7.10 13.87
CA GLY A 23 4.72 -5.85 13.53
C GLY A 23 6.18 -5.85 13.91
N ARG A 24 6.73 -4.65 13.97
CA ARG A 24 8.13 -4.43 14.30
C ARG A 24 8.30 -3.20 15.18
N ILE A 25 9.10 -3.34 16.21
CA ILE A 25 9.45 -2.24 17.13
C ILE A 25 10.95 -2.08 17.23
N ASP A 26 11.40 -0.97 17.83
CA ASP A 26 12.76 -0.79 18.32
C ASP A 26 12.71 -0.34 19.78
N ARG A 27 13.43 -1.06 20.65
CA ARG A 27 13.56 -0.77 22.08
C ARG A 27 14.87 -0.04 22.43
N GLY A 28 15.56 0.49 21.42
CA GLY A 28 16.89 1.12 21.54
C GLY A 28 18.06 0.18 21.23
N GLU A 29 17.79 -1.10 20.96
CA GLU A 29 18.80 -2.11 20.61
C GLU A 29 18.76 -2.46 19.12
N GLY A 30 17.75 -1.99 18.37
CA GLY A 30 17.49 -2.34 16.98
C GLY A 30 16.12 -2.99 16.77
N PRO A 31 15.78 -3.26 15.50
CA PRO A 31 14.47 -3.79 15.12
C PRO A 31 14.21 -5.17 15.74
N CYS A 32 12.99 -5.38 16.23
CA CYS A 32 12.49 -6.62 16.80
C CYS A 32 11.14 -6.96 16.15
N PRO A 33 10.96 -8.15 15.54
CA PRO A 33 9.63 -8.61 15.15
C PRO A 33 8.82 -8.93 16.41
N VAL A 34 7.55 -8.53 16.42
CA VAL A 34 6.66 -8.70 17.56
C VAL A 34 5.30 -9.24 17.15
N LEU A 35 4.71 -10.05 18.02
CA LEU A 35 3.29 -10.38 17.96
C LEU A 35 2.52 -9.54 18.99
N VAL A 36 1.29 -9.19 18.65
CA VAL A 36 0.30 -8.67 19.58
C VAL A 36 -0.91 -9.59 19.55
N GLU A 37 -1.24 -10.21 20.68
CA GLU A 37 -2.40 -11.09 20.84
C GLU A 37 -3.01 -10.88 22.22
N ARG A 38 -4.33 -10.72 22.33
CA ARG A 38 -5.03 -10.48 23.62
C ARG A 38 -4.51 -9.26 24.39
N GLY A 39 -3.91 -8.34 23.65
CA GLY A 39 -3.26 -7.13 24.12
C GLY A 39 -1.89 -7.32 24.77
N GLU A 40 -1.34 -8.53 24.73
CA GLU A 40 0.03 -8.81 25.14
C GLU A 40 0.98 -8.55 23.98
N LEU A 41 2.09 -7.86 24.25
CA LEU A 41 3.18 -7.62 23.30
C LEU A 41 4.26 -8.69 23.50
N ILE A 42 4.64 -9.38 22.44
CA ILE A 42 5.55 -10.53 22.51
C ILE A 42 6.71 -10.35 21.54
N ASP A 43 7.94 -10.37 22.05
CA ASP A 43 9.17 -10.33 21.26
C ASP A 43 9.46 -11.69 20.63
N MET A 44 9.53 -11.72 19.30
CA MET A 44 9.81 -12.91 18.51
C MET A 44 11.25 -12.97 18.02
N SER A 45 12.12 -12.03 18.39
CA SER A 45 13.50 -11.92 17.87
C SER A 45 14.33 -13.18 18.06
N ARG A 46 14.09 -13.95 19.14
CA ARG A 46 14.78 -15.22 19.42
C ARG A 46 14.15 -16.45 18.75
N VAL A 47 12.97 -16.29 18.17
CA VAL A 47 12.27 -17.33 17.39
C VAL A 47 12.62 -17.19 15.92
N ALA A 48 12.50 -15.96 15.40
CA ALA A 48 12.96 -15.59 14.08
C ALA A 48 13.33 -14.10 14.10
N PRO A 49 14.54 -13.70 13.69
CA PRO A 49 15.06 -12.36 13.96
C PRO A 49 14.47 -11.27 13.05
N THR A 50 13.72 -11.63 12.03
CA THR A 50 13.07 -10.72 11.09
C THR A 50 11.61 -11.12 10.86
N VAL A 51 10.77 -10.17 10.49
CA VAL A 51 9.37 -10.43 10.10
C VAL A 51 9.33 -11.39 8.90
N ALA A 52 10.23 -11.24 7.92
CA ALA A 52 10.32 -12.15 6.78
C ALA A 52 10.57 -13.60 7.20
N THR A 53 11.55 -13.83 8.07
CA THR A 53 11.87 -15.18 8.57
C THR A 53 10.77 -15.75 9.46
N LEU A 54 10.12 -14.90 10.27
CA LEU A 54 8.99 -15.30 11.12
C LEU A 54 7.80 -15.80 10.28
N ILE A 55 7.48 -15.08 9.21
CA ILE A 55 6.40 -15.44 8.27
C ILE A 55 6.74 -16.72 7.53
N ASP A 56 7.94 -16.84 6.95
CA ASP A 56 8.32 -17.99 6.13
C ASP A 56 8.43 -19.29 6.97
N ALA A 57 8.87 -19.18 8.22
CA ALA A 57 8.88 -20.30 9.15
C ALA A 57 7.48 -20.69 9.65
N GLY A 58 6.45 -19.85 9.43
CA GLY A 58 5.13 -20.01 10.03
C GLY A 58 5.15 -19.94 11.56
N ALA A 59 6.17 -19.31 12.15
CA ALA A 59 6.43 -19.28 13.58
C ALA A 59 5.63 -18.16 14.28
N ILE A 60 4.31 -18.18 14.05
CA ILE A 60 3.35 -17.17 14.54
C ILE A 60 2.63 -17.60 15.83
N ASP A 61 3.21 -18.55 16.57
CA ASP A 61 2.72 -18.98 17.88
C ASP A 61 3.31 -18.08 18.97
N PRO A 62 2.49 -17.27 19.67
CA PRO A 62 2.96 -16.38 20.72
C PRO A 62 3.66 -17.09 21.88
N ALA A 63 3.36 -18.38 22.12
CA ALA A 63 3.99 -19.16 23.19
C ALA A 63 5.49 -19.43 22.97
N GLN A 64 5.99 -19.20 21.75
CA GLN A 64 7.40 -19.38 21.41
C GLN A 64 8.25 -18.14 21.73
N GLY A 65 7.62 -16.96 21.84
CA GLY A 65 8.29 -15.69 22.09
C GLY A 65 8.46 -15.33 23.56
N GLU A 66 9.02 -14.14 23.80
CA GLU A 66 9.16 -13.54 25.12
C GLU A 66 8.07 -12.48 25.33
N SER A 67 7.20 -12.67 26.32
CA SER A 67 6.21 -11.66 26.69
C SER A 67 6.91 -10.42 27.28
N LEU A 68 6.54 -9.26 26.74
CA LEU A 68 6.93 -7.94 27.24
C LEU A 68 5.85 -7.32 28.15
N GLY A 69 4.70 -7.99 28.33
CA GLY A 69 3.55 -7.50 29.10
C GLY A 69 2.44 -6.87 28.23
N ASP A 70 1.48 -6.19 28.87
CA ASP A 70 0.38 -5.54 28.15
C ASP A 70 0.93 -4.39 27.30
N LEU A 71 0.51 -4.33 26.03
CA LEU A 71 0.90 -3.30 25.08
C LEU A 71 0.58 -1.89 25.61
N ALA A 72 -0.52 -1.73 26.34
CA ALA A 72 -0.96 -0.45 26.91
C ALA A 72 -0.12 0.03 28.09
N GLU A 73 0.71 -0.85 28.66
CA GLU A 73 1.59 -0.51 29.79
C GLU A 73 3.04 -0.29 29.34
N GLN A 74 3.34 -0.50 28.05
CA GLN A 74 4.69 -0.33 27.54
C GLN A 74 5.13 1.14 27.60
N ASP A 75 6.38 1.35 28.00
CA ASP A 75 7.06 2.62 27.90
C ASP A 75 8.26 2.53 26.92
N ALA A 76 8.61 3.67 26.33
CA ALA A 76 9.85 3.83 25.56
C ALA A 76 10.12 2.80 24.43
N LEU A 77 9.12 2.48 23.60
CA LEU A 77 9.33 1.76 22.34
C LEU A 77 9.03 2.62 21.11
N THR A 78 9.78 2.42 20.03
CA THR A 78 9.52 3.03 18.73
C THR A 78 8.83 2.02 17.83
N LEU A 79 7.63 2.35 17.34
CA LEU A 79 6.98 1.57 16.29
C LEU A 79 7.74 1.77 14.96
N LEU A 80 8.00 0.67 14.26
CA LEU A 80 8.60 0.69 12.93
C LEU A 80 7.57 0.24 11.89
N SER A 81 7.88 0.44 10.60
CA SER A 81 7.13 -0.24 9.52
C SER A 81 7.09 -1.76 9.80
N PRO A 82 5.94 -2.43 9.62
CA PRO A 82 5.74 -3.80 10.12
C PRO A 82 6.43 -4.88 9.27
N ILE A 83 7.19 -4.51 8.24
CA ILE A 83 7.94 -5.41 7.36
C ILE A 83 9.43 -5.06 7.31
N ASP A 84 10.30 -6.02 6.99
CA ASP A 84 11.74 -5.82 6.78
C ASP A 84 12.21 -6.23 5.39
N LEU A 85 12.48 -7.52 5.19
CA LEU A 85 13.16 -8.07 4.02
C LEU A 85 12.19 -8.45 2.91
N GLN A 86 10.88 -8.37 3.16
CA GLN A 86 9.85 -8.55 2.15
C GLN A 86 10.02 -7.53 1.02
N CYS A 87 10.04 -8.00 -0.22
CA CYS A 87 10.01 -7.11 -1.38
C CYS A 87 8.70 -6.28 -1.37
N VAL A 88 8.79 -4.99 -1.70
CA VAL A 88 7.60 -4.11 -1.74
C VAL A 88 7.09 -4.02 -3.17
N LYS A 89 6.01 -4.75 -3.46
CA LYS A 89 5.37 -4.82 -4.77
C LYS A 89 4.03 -4.11 -4.74
N ALA A 90 3.58 -3.68 -5.92
CA ALA A 90 2.29 -3.03 -6.09
C ALA A 90 1.64 -3.46 -7.40
N ALA A 91 0.32 -3.57 -7.35
CA ALA A 91 -0.54 -3.82 -8.48
C ALA A 91 -1.24 -2.51 -8.86
N GLY A 92 -0.93 -2.00 -10.05
CA GLY A 92 -1.56 -0.79 -10.57
C GLY A 92 -2.78 -1.12 -11.43
N VAL A 93 -3.65 -0.12 -11.64
CA VAL A 93 -4.76 -0.19 -12.60
C VAL A 93 -5.70 -1.39 -12.34
N THR A 94 -5.83 -1.77 -11.07
CA THR A 94 -6.66 -2.89 -10.61
C THR A 94 -8.14 -2.52 -10.49
N PHE A 95 -8.51 -1.30 -10.88
CA PHE A 95 -9.89 -0.83 -10.91
C PHE A 95 -10.21 -0.29 -12.30
N ALA A 96 -11.11 -0.97 -13.01
CA ALA A 96 -11.44 -0.65 -14.40
C ALA A 96 -12.00 0.76 -14.58
N VAL A 97 -12.71 1.29 -13.57
CA VAL A 97 -13.23 2.67 -13.56
C VAL A 97 -12.08 3.67 -13.56
N SER A 98 -11.12 3.50 -12.64
CA SER A 98 -9.96 4.39 -12.55
C SER A 98 -9.09 4.32 -13.80
N ALA A 99 -8.99 3.14 -14.43
CA ALA A 99 -8.30 2.99 -15.70
C ALA A 99 -8.95 3.80 -16.83
N LEU A 100 -10.28 3.76 -16.93
CA LEU A 100 -11.02 4.53 -17.94
C LEU A 100 -10.87 6.03 -17.73
N GLU A 101 -11.01 6.51 -16.50
CA GLU A 101 -10.84 7.94 -16.20
C GLU A 101 -9.44 8.42 -16.64
N ARG A 102 -8.40 7.62 -16.40
CA ARG A 102 -7.04 7.93 -16.87
C ARG A 102 -6.94 7.97 -18.40
N VAL A 103 -7.54 7.02 -19.11
CA VAL A 103 -7.55 7.01 -20.57
C VAL A 103 -8.26 8.25 -21.12
N ILE A 104 -9.36 8.64 -20.49
CA ILE A 104 -10.10 9.85 -20.85
C ILE A 104 -9.24 11.09 -20.61
N GLU A 105 -8.58 11.21 -19.45
CA GLU A 105 -7.68 12.32 -19.12
C GLU A 105 -6.49 12.42 -20.11
N GLU A 106 -5.86 11.30 -20.46
CA GLU A 106 -4.75 11.24 -21.43
C GLU A 106 -5.17 11.75 -22.81
N GLN A 107 -6.33 11.30 -23.30
CA GLN A 107 -6.84 11.65 -24.62
C GLN A 107 -7.37 13.09 -24.67
N ALA A 108 -7.98 13.54 -23.58
CA ALA A 108 -8.56 14.87 -23.48
C ALA A 108 -7.51 15.97 -23.22
N ARG A 109 -6.34 15.63 -22.65
CA ARG A 109 -5.29 16.59 -22.26
C ARG A 109 -5.84 17.75 -21.41
N GLY A 110 -6.83 17.46 -20.56
CA GLY A 110 -7.50 18.45 -19.70
C GLY A 110 -8.63 19.25 -20.36
N ASP A 111 -9.03 18.95 -21.60
CA ASP A 111 -10.21 19.55 -22.24
C ASP A 111 -11.49 18.77 -21.88
N TYR A 112 -12.38 19.41 -21.12
CA TYR A 112 -13.66 18.81 -20.69
C TYR A 112 -14.59 18.39 -21.83
N ALA A 113 -14.64 19.16 -22.92
CA ALA A 113 -15.50 18.82 -24.07
C ALA A 113 -14.92 17.63 -24.84
N ALA A 114 -13.59 17.58 -24.97
CA ALA A 114 -12.90 16.41 -25.53
C ALA A 114 -13.08 15.17 -24.64
N ALA A 115 -12.99 15.32 -23.32
CA ALA A 115 -13.19 14.23 -22.36
C ALA A 115 -14.59 13.60 -22.48
N ALA A 116 -15.64 14.42 -22.60
CA ALA A 116 -17.01 13.92 -22.81
C ALA A 116 -17.13 13.13 -24.13
N ALA A 117 -16.56 13.64 -25.23
CA ALA A 117 -16.59 12.96 -26.52
C ALA A 117 -15.79 11.64 -26.50
N VAL A 118 -14.65 11.59 -25.79
CA VAL A 118 -13.87 10.36 -25.59
C VAL A 118 -14.68 9.36 -24.77
N ARG A 119 -15.35 9.80 -23.70
CA ARG A 119 -16.21 8.95 -22.87
C ARG A 119 -17.34 8.32 -23.69
N GLU A 120 -18.07 9.12 -24.47
CA GLU A 120 -19.15 8.60 -25.34
C GLU A 120 -18.62 7.58 -26.35
N ARG A 121 -17.44 7.83 -26.96
CA ARG A 121 -16.81 6.89 -27.89
C ARG A 121 -16.40 5.58 -27.21
N LEU A 122 -15.84 5.65 -26.00
CA LEU A 122 -15.48 4.47 -25.22
C LEU A 122 -16.73 3.68 -24.83
N GLU A 123 -17.77 4.33 -24.31
CA GLU A 123 -19.04 3.68 -23.95
C GLU A 123 -19.71 3.00 -25.15
N ALA A 124 -19.71 3.65 -26.32
CA ALA A 124 -20.23 3.08 -27.56
C ALA A 124 -19.43 1.86 -28.03
N ALA A 125 -18.10 1.88 -27.90
CA ALA A 125 -17.24 0.74 -28.24
C ALA A 125 -17.40 -0.42 -27.25
N LEU A 126 -17.69 -0.12 -25.99
CA LEU A 126 -17.83 -1.08 -24.89
C LEU A 126 -19.17 -1.85 -24.93
N GLY A 127 -20.22 -1.31 -25.56
CA GLY A 127 -21.53 -1.96 -25.66
C GLY A 127 -22.21 -2.26 -24.31
N GLY A 128 -21.69 -1.70 -23.21
CA GLY A 128 -22.01 -2.03 -21.83
C GLY A 128 -21.04 -1.35 -20.84
N SER A 129 -21.08 -1.74 -19.56
CA SER A 129 -20.18 -1.17 -18.54
C SER A 129 -18.85 -1.92 -18.52
N ILE A 130 -17.72 -1.21 -18.62
CA ILE A 130 -16.39 -1.83 -18.45
C ILE A 130 -16.25 -2.56 -17.10
N ARG A 131 -17.07 -2.17 -16.11
CA ARG A 131 -17.12 -2.79 -14.78
C ARG A 131 -17.46 -4.27 -14.83
N SER A 132 -18.13 -4.75 -15.88
CA SER A 132 -18.47 -6.16 -16.05
C SER A 132 -17.48 -6.94 -16.91
N VAL A 133 -16.46 -6.29 -17.47
CA VAL A 133 -15.45 -6.97 -18.28
C VAL A 133 -14.44 -7.62 -17.35
N VAL A 134 -14.35 -8.95 -17.41
CA VAL A 134 -13.34 -9.71 -16.68
C VAL A 134 -12.00 -9.58 -17.42
N PRO A 135 -10.94 -9.03 -16.80
CA PRO A 135 -9.65 -8.89 -17.46
C PRO A 135 -9.11 -10.22 -17.96
N GLY A 136 -8.48 -10.22 -19.13
CA GLY A 136 -7.95 -11.42 -19.77
C GLY A 136 -8.99 -12.34 -20.44
N SER A 137 -10.28 -12.02 -20.37
CA SER A 137 -11.32 -12.81 -21.03
C SER A 137 -11.34 -12.61 -22.57
N PRO A 138 -11.95 -13.53 -23.33
CA PRO A 138 -12.16 -13.34 -24.78
C PRO A 138 -12.93 -12.06 -25.13
N GLU A 139 -13.89 -11.67 -24.29
CA GLU A 139 -14.64 -10.41 -24.42
C GLU A 139 -13.72 -9.21 -24.22
N ALA A 140 -12.85 -9.25 -23.20
CA ALA A 140 -11.86 -8.21 -22.94
C ALA A 140 -10.84 -8.08 -24.08
N ALA A 141 -10.40 -9.20 -24.66
CA ALA A 141 -9.53 -9.21 -25.83
C ALA A 141 -10.21 -8.61 -27.07
N SER A 142 -11.50 -8.93 -27.30
CA SER A 142 -12.29 -8.37 -28.40
C SER A 142 -12.48 -6.87 -28.25
N LEU A 143 -12.80 -6.42 -27.04
CA LEU A 143 -12.90 -5.00 -26.69
C LEU A 143 -11.58 -4.26 -26.92
N LYS A 144 -10.47 -4.80 -26.41
CA LYS A 144 -9.14 -4.24 -26.60
C LYS A 144 -8.81 -4.07 -28.09
N GLN A 145 -9.12 -5.08 -28.91
CA GLN A 145 -8.92 -4.99 -30.36
C GLN A 145 -9.77 -3.88 -31.00
N ALA A 146 -11.04 -3.75 -30.61
CA ALA A 146 -11.90 -2.68 -31.09
C ALA A 146 -11.39 -1.27 -30.69
N LEU A 147 -10.86 -1.12 -29.47
CA LEU A 147 -10.25 0.13 -29.00
C LEU A 147 -8.98 0.47 -29.80
N ILE A 148 -8.15 -0.51 -30.14
CA ILE A 148 -6.97 -0.33 -31.00
C ILE A 148 -7.39 0.11 -32.41
N GLU A 149 -8.36 -0.57 -33.02
CA GLU A 149 -8.87 -0.24 -34.36
C GLU A 149 -9.52 1.15 -34.40
N GLY A 150 -10.14 1.58 -33.29
CA GLY A 150 -10.69 2.92 -33.11
C GLY A 150 -9.66 4.01 -32.82
N GLY A 151 -8.37 3.68 -32.77
CA GLY A 151 -7.27 4.61 -32.47
C GLY A 151 -7.22 5.07 -31.01
N MET A 152 -7.81 4.30 -30.09
CA MET A 152 -7.93 4.59 -28.65
C MET A 152 -7.05 3.68 -27.79
N TRP A 153 -5.98 3.12 -28.35
CA TRP A 153 -5.02 2.35 -27.56
C TRP A 153 -4.39 3.21 -26.46
N SER A 154 -4.29 2.66 -25.26
CA SER A 154 -3.58 3.23 -24.12
C SER A 154 -2.91 2.11 -23.33
N GLN A 155 -1.72 2.39 -22.81
CA GLN A 155 -0.98 1.50 -21.91
C GLN A 155 -1.80 1.09 -20.68
N TYR A 156 -2.69 1.96 -20.19
CA TYR A 156 -3.55 1.64 -19.06
C TYR A 156 -4.60 0.59 -19.43
N LEU A 157 -5.16 0.63 -20.65
CA LEU A 157 -6.09 -0.40 -21.10
C LEU A 157 -5.41 -1.76 -21.24
N GLU A 158 -4.13 -1.76 -21.60
CA GLU A 158 -3.34 -2.97 -21.76
C GLU A 158 -3.33 -3.82 -20.49
N VAL A 159 -3.23 -3.17 -19.34
CA VAL A 159 -3.20 -3.81 -18.02
C VAL A 159 -4.55 -3.79 -17.29
N ALA A 160 -5.47 -2.89 -17.65
CA ALA A 160 -6.79 -2.83 -17.02
C ALA A 160 -7.69 -3.99 -17.45
N ILE A 161 -7.70 -4.31 -18.75
CA ILE A 161 -8.57 -5.34 -19.36
C ILE A 161 -7.78 -6.49 -20.00
N GLY A 162 -6.47 -6.32 -20.21
CA GLY A 162 -5.63 -7.42 -20.72
C GLY A 162 -5.45 -8.56 -19.72
N PRO A 163 -4.80 -9.66 -20.15
CA PRO A 163 -4.54 -10.80 -19.26
C PRO A 163 -3.54 -10.46 -18.16
N ASP A 164 -2.59 -9.57 -18.45
CA ASP A 164 -1.50 -9.24 -17.55
C ASP A 164 -1.85 -8.04 -16.68
N ALA A 165 -1.75 -8.21 -15.37
CA ALA A 165 -1.85 -7.12 -14.40
C ALA A 165 -0.56 -6.30 -14.41
N GLU A 166 -0.68 -4.99 -14.14
CA GLU A 166 0.49 -4.17 -13.88
C GLU A 166 1.06 -4.55 -12.51
N ILE A 167 2.24 -5.18 -12.48
CA ILE A 167 2.99 -5.44 -11.26
C ILE A 167 4.31 -4.67 -11.30
N PHE A 168 4.54 -3.80 -10.33
CA PHE A 168 5.77 -3.03 -10.21
C PHE A 168 6.40 -3.15 -8.82
N THR A 169 7.67 -2.75 -8.71
CA THR A 169 8.33 -2.59 -7.41
C THR A 169 8.10 -1.17 -6.93
N LYS A 170 7.45 -1.03 -5.78
CA LYS A 170 7.15 0.28 -5.19
C LYS A 170 8.39 0.89 -4.56
N SER A 171 9.09 0.13 -3.74
CA SER A 171 10.27 0.60 -3.02
C SER A 171 11.19 -0.56 -2.61
N PRO A 172 12.45 -0.28 -2.26
CA PRO A 172 13.38 -1.27 -1.71
C PRO A 172 12.92 -1.83 -0.36
N VAL A 173 13.41 -3.03 -0.03
CA VAL A 173 13.30 -3.61 1.32
C VAL A 173 13.86 -2.65 2.37
N LEU A 174 13.33 -2.67 3.59
CA LEU A 174 13.68 -1.78 4.70
C LEU A 174 13.47 -0.26 4.47
N SER A 175 12.94 0.17 3.31
CA SER A 175 12.77 1.61 3.00
C SER A 175 11.41 2.19 3.41
N THR A 176 10.44 1.34 3.74
CA THR A 176 9.09 1.77 4.12
C THR A 176 9.08 2.40 5.50
N VAL A 177 8.25 3.43 5.67
CA VAL A 177 8.03 4.07 6.98
C VAL A 177 6.76 3.53 7.65
N GLY A 178 6.66 3.67 8.97
CA GLY A 178 5.51 3.21 9.76
C GLY A 178 4.45 4.29 9.97
N ASP A 179 3.46 3.96 10.80
CA ASP A 179 2.48 4.92 11.31
C ASP A 179 3.16 6.07 12.10
N GLY A 180 2.62 7.28 11.98
CA GLY A 180 3.12 8.50 12.60
C GLY A 180 4.38 9.11 11.96
N ALA A 181 5.03 8.40 11.03
CA ALA A 181 6.21 8.91 10.33
C ALA A 181 5.87 9.98 9.28
N GLU A 182 6.87 10.75 8.86
CA GLU A 182 6.75 11.63 7.70
C GLU A 182 6.80 10.83 6.39
N ILE A 183 5.97 11.20 5.42
CA ILE A 183 6.01 10.69 4.04
C ILE A 183 6.50 11.77 3.07
N GLY A 184 7.30 11.37 2.09
CA GLY A 184 8.03 12.27 1.20
C GLY A 184 7.44 12.34 -0.20
N VAL A 185 7.13 13.55 -0.67
CA VAL A 185 6.91 13.86 -2.09
C VAL A 185 8.11 14.59 -2.66
N ARG A 186 8.45 14.39 -3.95
CA ARG A 186 9.62 15.08 -4.52
C ARG A 186 9.41 16.60 -4.49
N SER A 187 10.46 17.35 -4.16
CA SER A 187 10.43 18.82 -4.14
C SER A 187 10.24 19.45 -5.52
N ASP A 188 10.46 18.68 -6.59
CA ASP A 188 10.25 19.09 -7.99
C ASP A 188 8.98 18.48 -8.61
N SER A 189 8.11 17.84 -7.81
CA SER A 189 6.78 17.40 -8.26
C SER A 189 5.76 18.51 -8.00
N THR A 190 4.97 18.82 -9.02
CA THR A 190 3.88 19.82 -8.94
C THR A 190 2.51 19.18 -8.80
N TRP A 191 2.38 17.86 -9.03
CA TRP A 191 1.13 17.14 -8.90
C TRP A 191 1.37 15.73 -8.35
N ASN A 192 0.91 15.49 -7.12
CA ASN A 192 1.12 14.25 -6.39
C ASN A 192 -0.04 13.97 -5.42
N ASN A 193 -0.23 12.71 -5.03
CA ASN A 193 -1.31 12.31 -4.15
C ASN A 193 -0.94 11.06 -3.34
N PRO A 194 -1.68 10.75 -2.27
CA PRO A 194 -1.57 9.47 -1.62
C PRO A 194 -2.36 8.43 -2.43
N GLU A 195 -1.96 7.18 -2.38
CA GLU A 195 -2.74 6.07 -2.91
C GLU A 195 -3.05 5.13 -1.74
N PRO A 196 -4.27 5.25 -1.14
CA PRO A 196 -4.65 4.46 0.02
C PRO A 196 -5.06 3.06 -0.39
N GLU A 197 -4.41 2.05 0.18
CA GLU A 197 -4.55 0.67 -0.28
C GLU A 197 -4.59 -0.34 0.85
N VAL A 198 -5.28 -1.46 0.58
CA VAL A 198 -5.03 -2.71 1.31
C VAL A 198 -3.78 -3.35 0.74
N VAL A 199 -2.90 -3.81 1.62
CA VAL A 199 -1.65 -4.46 1.26
C VAL A 199 -1.68 -5.88 1.80
N LEU A 200 -1.53 -6.87 0.92
CA LEU A 200 -1.36 -8.26 1.32
C LEU A 200 0.09 -8.53 1.72
N VAL A 201 0.28 -9.38 2.71
CA VAL A 201 1.60 -9.89 3.11
C VAL A 201 1.67 -11.37 2.73
N ALA A 202 2.69 -11.76 1.99
CA ALA A 202 2.85 -13.11 1.48
C ALA A 202 4.20 -13.72 1.88
N ASP A 203 4.18 -15.03 2.16
CA ASP A 203 5.38 -15.84 2.39
C ASP A 203 6.20 -16.07 1.10
N ALA A 204 7.31 -16.81 1.19
CA ALA A 204 8.16 -17.09 0.03
C ALA A 204 7.50 -17.99 -1.04
N ARG A 205 6.38 -18.62 -0.70
CA ARG A 205 5.56 -19.46 -1.57
C ARG A 205 4.34 -18.73 -2.12
N ALA A 206 4.27 -17.40 -1.91
CA ALA A 206 3.16 -16.54 -2.29
C ALA A 206 1.83 -16.84 -1.61
N HIS A 207 1.83 -17.54 -0.46
CA HIS A 207 0.65 -17.64 0.36
C HIS A 207 0.46 -16.36 1.15
N ALA A 208 -0.71 -15.75 1.03
CA ALA A 208 -1.07 -14.61 1.86
C ALA A 208 -1.25 -15.05 3.31
N VAL A 209 -0.55 -14.38 4.23
CA VAL A 209 -0.59 -14.66 5.67
C VAL A 209 -1.35 -13.59 6.46
N GLY A 210 -1.66 -12.46 5.84
CA GLY A 210 -2.36 -11.36 6.47
C GLY A 210 -2.43 -10.12 5.57
N ALA A 211 -2.93 -9.04 6.13
CA ALA A 211 -3.05 -7.75 5.45
C ALA A 211 -2.74 -6.57 6.38
N THR A 212 -2.39 -5.43 5.79
CA THR A 212 -2.18 -4.14 6.46
C THR A 212 -2.69 -3.01 5.58
N LEU A 213 -2.74 -1.78 6.08
CA LEU A 213 -2.91 -0.58 5.25
C LEU A 213 -1.57 -0.11 4.70
N GLY A 214 -1.61 0.54 3.54
CA GLY A 214 -0.44 1.19 2.97
C GLY A 214 -0.79 2.48 2.22
N ASN A 215 0.22 3.34 2.08
CA ASN A 215 0.19 4.50 1.23
C ASN A 215 1.27 4.39 0.13
N ASP A 216 0.83 4.18 -1.11
CA ASP A 216 1.68 4.28 -2.28
C ASP A 216 1.73 5.74 -2.78
N VAL A 217 2.55 6.58 -2.14
CA VAL A 217 2.67 7.99 -2.53
C VAL A 217 3.12 8.09 -3.98
N ASN A 218 2.35 8.82 -4.79
CA ASN A 218 2.54 8.85 -6.22
C ASN A 218 2.74 10.28 -6.74
N LEU A 219 3.66 10.44 -7.68
CA LEU A 219 3.94 11.71 -8.36
C LEU A 219 3.32 11.67 -9.76
N ARG A 220 2.06 12.12 -9.83
CA ARG A 220 1.23 12.09 -11.04
C ARG A 220 1.85 12.81 -12.21
N ASP A 221 2.50 13.95 -11.94
CA ASP A 221 3.18 14.71 -12.98
C ASP A 221 4.35 13.94 -13.60
N PHE A 222 5.04 13.07 -12.86
CA PHE A 222 6.07 12.19 -13.41
C PHE A 222 5.48 10.96 -14.11
N GLU A 223 4.52 10.29 -13.49
CA GLU A 223 3.82 9.11 -14.04
C GLU A 223 3.17 9.43 -15.40
N GLY A 224 2.36 10.51 -15.46
CA GLY A 224 1.61 10.90 -16.65
C GLY A 224 2.47 11.39 -17.82
N ARG A 225 3.75 11.67 -17.61
CA ARG A 225 4.68 12.04 -18.70
C ARG A 225 5.18 10.83 -19.48
N SER A 226 5.41 9.71 -18.81
CA SER A 226 5.91 8.48 -19.43
C SER A 226 5.92 7.34 -18.42
N ALA A 227 5.47 6.15 -18.82
CA ALA A 227 5.63 4.94 -18.02
C ALA A 227 7.10 4.61 -17.71
N LEU A 228 8.07 5.10 -18.51
CA LEU A 228 9.50 4.93 -18.23
C LEU A 228 9.98 5.75 -17.02
N LEU A 229 9.14 6.65 -16.49
CA LEU A 229 9.41 7.44 -15.29
C LEU A 229 8.78 6.84 -14.03
N LEU A 230 8.15 5.65 -14.11
CA LEU A 230 7.44 5.05 -12.98
C LEU A 230 8.33 4.90 -11.74
N GLY A 231 9.58 4.45 -11.91
CA GLY A 231 10.53 4.38 -10.79
C GLY A 231 10.76 5.75 -10.12
N LYS A 232 10.82 6.83 -10.89
CA LYS A 232 10.94 8.20 -10.34
C LYS A 232 9.63 8.68 -9.70
N ALA A 233 8.49 8.24 -10.21
CA ALA A 233 7.18 8.58 -9.67
C ALA A 233 6.85 7.84 -8.37
N LYS A 234 7.39 6.63 -8.18
CA LYS A 234 7.03 5.71 -7.10
C LYS A 234 8.11 5.51 -6.05
N ASP A 235 9.38 5.44 -6.43
CA ASP A 235 10.50 5.09 -5.53
C ASP A 235 11.31 6.34 -5.16
N ASN A 236 10.90 7.01 -4.09
CA ASN A 236 11.60 8.15 -3.49
C ASN A 236 11.75 7.97 -1.97
N ASN A 237 12.63 8.76 -1.35
CA ASN A 237 12.78 8.76 0.11
C ASN A 237 11.43 9.03 0.80
N ALA A 238 11.05 8.15 1.74
CA ALA A 238 9.79 8.16 2.48
C ALA A 238 8.51 8.13 1.61
N SER A 239 8.57 7.58 0.39
CA SER A 239 7.42 7.53 -0.53
C SER A 239 6.44 6.37 -0.31
N CYS A 240 6.69 5.53 0.69
CA CYS A 240 5.87 4.35 0.98
C CYS A 240 5.74 4.17 2.49
N SER A 241 4.51 4.06 2.96
CA SER A 241 4.21 3.73 4.36
C SER A 241 3.30 2.53 4.47
N LEU A 242 3.45 1.78 5.56
CA LEU A 242 2.70 0.57 5.89
C LEU A 242 2.40 0.56 7.38
N GLY A 243 1.20 0.14 7.77
CA GLY A 243 0.86 -0.05 9.18
C GLY A 243 -0.65 -0.01 9.48
N PRO A 244 -1.01 0.13 10.77
CA PRO A 244 -0.09 0.26 11.90
C PRO A 244 0.61 -1.06 12.27
N LEU A 245 -0.08 -2.19 12.11
CA LEU A 245 0.45 -3.56 12.23
C LEU A 245 -0.17 -4.42 11.10
N ILE A 246 0.42 -5.60 10.85
CA ILE A 246 -0.16 -6.61 9.96
C ILE A 246 -1.19 -7.40 10.76
N ARG A 247 -2.45 -7.42 10.33
CA ARG A 247 -3.45 -8.36 10.85
C ARG A 247 -3.26 -9.71 10.17
N LEU A 248 -2.90 -10.72 10.96
CA LEU A 248 -2.70 -12.08 10.44
C LEU A 248 -4.06 -12.71 10.12
N PHE A 249 -4.07 -13.62 9.13
CA PHE A 249 -5.25 -14.40 8.84
C PHE A 249 -5.47 -15.49 9.89
N ASP A 250 -6.71 -15.59 10.35
CA ASP A 250 -7.18 -16.55 11.34
C ASP A 250 -8.69 -16.82 11.13
N ASP A 251 -9.34 -17.51 12.06
CA ASP A 251 -10.79 -17.79 11.99
C ASP A 251 -11.64 -16.51 12.01
N GLY A 252 -11.09 -15.41 12.52
CA GLY A 252 -11.76 -14.13 12.71
C GLY A 252 -11.45 -13.11 11.62
N PHE A 253 -10.43 -13.29 10.77
CA PHE A 253 -10.07 -12.39 9.67
C PHE A 253 -9.42 -13.17 8.52
N THR A 254 -9.99 -13.08 7.33
CA THR A 254 -9.64 -13.93 6.19
C THR A 254 -9.46 -13.12 4.90
N MET A 255 -9.12 -13.79 3.81
CA MET A 255 -9.11 -13.17 2.47
C MET A 255 -10.49 -12.62 2.07
N ASP A 256 -11.60 -13.17 2.58
CA ASP A 256 -12.93 -12.66 2.27
C ASP A 256 -13.22 -11.31 2.95
N ASP A 257 -12.66 -11.09 4.14
CA ASP A 257 -12.65 -9.76 4.76
C ASP A 257 -11.87 -8.75 3.91
N VAL A 258 -10.77 -9.16 3.29
CA VAL A 258 -9.99 -8.30 2.36
C VAL A 258 -10.82 -7.96 1.12
N ARG A 259 -11.43 -8.96 0.47
CA ARG A 259 -12.29 -8.79 -0.72
C ARG A 259 -13.48 -7.86 -0.48
N SER A 260 -14.05 -7.91 0.71
CA SER A 260 -15.20 -7.08 1.10
C SER A 260 -14.84 -5.78 1.82
N SER A 261 -13.54 -5.49 1.96
CA SER A 261 -13.08 -4.34 2.74
C SER A 261 -13.38 -3.00 2.08
N GLN A 262 -13.51 -1.98 2.93
CA GLN A 262 -13.58 -0.58 2.53
C GLN A 262 -12.41 0.17 3.18
N VAL A 263 -11.66 0.91 2.39
CA VAL A 263 -10.56 1.77 2.85
C VAL A 263 -11.03 3.21 2.77
N SER A 264 -10.95 3.93 3.89
CA SER A 264 -11.25 5.36 3.96
C SER A 264 -9.97 6.17 3.88
N LEU A 265 -10.04 7.34 3.26
CA LEU A 265 -8.97 8.33 3.19
C LEU A 265 -9.50 9.65 3.72
N ARG A 266 -8.71 10.29 4.57
CA ARG A 266 -8.90 11.68 4.97
C ARG A 266 -7.57 12.42 4.82
N ILE A 267 -7.62 13.59 4.21
CA ILE A 267 -6.47 14.49 4.10
C ILE A 267 -6.84 15.80 4.78
N GLU A 268 -5.99 16.26 5.69
CA GLU A 268 -6.15 17.53 6.40
C GLU A 268 -4.95 18.42 6.13
N GLY A 269 -5.20 19.53 5.43
CA GLY A 269 -4.19 20.53 5.13
C GLY A 269 -4.03 21.55 6.25
N THR A 270 -2.82 22.10 6.39
CA THR A 270 -2.54 23.21 7.31
C THR A 270 -3.25 24.51 6.93
N ASP A 271 -3.76 24.58 5.70
CA ASP A 271 -4.55 25.67 5.12
C ASP A 271 -6.08 25.51 5.35
N GLY A 272 -6.49 24.53 6.16
CA GLY A 272 -7.90 24.24 6.43
C GLY A 272 -8.58 23.41 5.34
N TYR A 273 -7.82 22.92 4.36
CA TYR A 273 -8.31 21.99 3.35
C TYR A 273 -8.66 20.64 3.98
N VAL A 274 -9.79 20.07 3.59
CA VAL A 274 -10.20 18.71 3.98
C VAL A 274 -10.70 17.97 2.76
N LEU A 275 -10.09 16.82 2.48
CA LEU A 275 -10.56 15.86 1.49
C LEU A 275 -10.93 14.56 2.21
N ASN A 276 -12.04 13.95 1.82
CA ASN A 276 -12.40 12.60 2.23
C ASN A 276 -12.62 11.75 0.98
N GLY A 277 -12.07 10.54 0.97
CA GLY A 277 -12.22 9.55 -0.08
C GLY A 277 -12.50 8.17 0.51
N ALA A 278 -12.97 7.25 -0.31
CA ALA A 278 -13.10 5.85 0.06
C ALA A 278 -12.87 4.95 -1.17
N SER A 279 -12.28 3.78 -0.95
CA SER A 279 -12.06 2.74 -1.94
C SER A 279 -12.71 1.45 -1.45
N SER A 280 -13.63 0.90 -2.25
CA SER A 280 -14.26 -0.40 -1.97
C SER A 280 -13.51 -1.52 -2.70
N MET A 281 -13.01 -2.51 -1.97
CA MET A 281 -12.30 -3.63 -2.58
C MET A 281 -13.23 -4.52 -3.42
N SER A 282 -14.54 -4.46 -3.20
CA SER A 282 -15.53 -5.15 -4.05
C SER A 282 -15.58 -4.65 -5.50
N GLU A 283 -14.97 -3.51 -5.80
CA GLU A 283 -14.88 -2.93 -7.15
C GLU A 283 -13.57 -3.27 -7.88
N ILE A 284 -12.67 -4.03 -7.24
CA ILE A 284 -11.42 -4.46 -7.86
C ILE A 284 -11.71 -5.36 -9.07
N SER A 285 -10.99 -5.18 -10.17
CA SER A 285 -11.21 -5.92 -11.43
C SER A 285 -10.59 -7.31 -11.44
N ARG A 286 -9.65 -7.59 -10.52
CA ARG A 286 -8.98 -8.88 -10.37
C ARG A 286 -9.01 -9.31 -8.92
N ASP A 287 -9.21 -10.62 -8.70
CA ASP A 287 -9.20 -11.14 -7.33
C ASP A 287 -7.82 -10.91 -6.68
N PRO A 288 -7.73 -10.57 -5.39
CA PRO A 288 -6.45 -10.39 -4.72
C PRO A 288 -5.52 -11.61 -4.79
N GLN A 289 -6.06 -12.83 -4.82
CA GLN A 289 -5.25 -14.04 -4.99
C GLN A 289 -4.70 -14.18 -6.41
N GLU A 290 -5.46 -13.72 -7.42
CA GLU A 290 -4.97 -13.67 -8.80
C GLU A 290 -3.79 -12.70 -8.92
N LEU A 291 -3.86 -11.52 -8.28
CA LEU A 291 -2.77 -10.55 -8.27
C LEU A 291 -1.50 -11.10 -7.61
N LEU A 292 -1.64 -11.87 -6.52
CA LEU A 292 -0.50 -12.59 -5.92
C LEU A 292 0.11 -13.60 -6.90
N ALA A 293 -0.72 -14.39 -7.58
CA ALA A 293 -0.25 -15.36 -8.57
C ALA A 293 0.47 -14.66 -9.75
N GLN A 294 -0.04 -13.53 -10.21
CA GLN A 294 0.61 -12.73 -11.25
C GLN A 294 1.96 -12.18 -10.78
N ALA A 295 2.07 -11.74 -9.52
CA ALA A 295 3.32 -11.23 -8.96
C ALA A 295 4.44 -12.28 -8.90
N VAL A 296 4.11 -13.57 -8.79
CA VAL A 296 5.08 -14.68 -8.72
C VAL A 296 5.13 -15.58 -9.96
N SER A 297 4.49 -15.19 -11.06
CA SER A 297 4.34 -16.02 -12.27
C SER A 297 5.66 -16.64 -12.76
N GLU A 298 6.64 -15.80 -13.12
CA GLU A 298 8.02 -16.21 -13.46
C GLU A 298 9.04 -15.52 -12.55
N HIS A 299 8.65 -15.26 -11.29
CA HIS A 299 9.47 -14.57 -10.31
C HIS A 299 9.42 -15.25 -8.95
N HIS A 300 10.51 -15.16 -8.18
CA HIS A 300 10.61 -15.75 -6.85
C HIS A 300 10.97 -14.67 -5.82
N TYR A 301 10.41 -14.76 -4.62
CA TYR A 301 10.69 -13.86 -3.50
C TYR A 301 11.04 -14.70 -2.26
N PRO A 302 12.31 -15.07 -2.06
CA PRO A 302 12.69 -16.03 -1.01
C PRO A 302 12.44 -15.53 0.42
N ASP A 303 12.34 -14.22 0.62
CA ASP A 303 12.02 -13.58 1.91
C ASP A 303 10.54 -13.11 1.96
N GLY A 304 9.71 -13.59 1.04
CA GLY A 304 8.34 -13.12 0.86
C GLY A 304 8.25 -11.72 0.25
N PHE A 305 7.04 -11.21 0.15
CA PHE A 305 6.75 -9.89 -0.41
C PHE A 305 5.46 -9.32 0.17
N VAL A 306 5.31 -8.01 0.06
CA VAL A 306 4.02 -7.35 0.23
C VAL A 306 3.49 -6.89 -1.12
N LEU A 307 2.17 -6.93 -1.27
CA LEU A 307 1.49 -6.53 -2.50
C LEU A 307 0.39 -5.50 -2.19
N PHE A 308 0.67 -4.26 -2.57
CA PHE A 308 -0.30 -3.18 -2.70
C PHE A 308 -1.32 -3.55 -3.80
N LEU A 309 -2.62 -3.53 -3.48
CA LEU A 309 -3.68 -4.04 -4.36
C LEU A 309 -4.27 -2.98 -5.32
N GLY A 310 -3.77 -1.75 -5.28
CA GLY A 310 -4.27 -0.60 -6.01
C GLY A 310 -5.35 0.17 -5.25
N THR A 311 -5.71 1.34 -5.77
CA THR A 311 -6.73 2.22 -5.19
C THR A 311 -7.73 2.73 -6.23
N LEU A 312 -8.98 2.96 -5.79
CA LEU A 312 -9.98 3.71 -6.56
C LEU A 312 -9.79 5.23 -6.46
N PHE A 313 -8.98 5.69 -5.51
CA PHE A 313 -8.88 7.10 -5.22
C PHE A 313 -8.35 7.88 -6.44
N ALA A 314 -9.23 8.71 -7.01
CA ALA A 314 -8.90 9.69 -8.03
C ALA A 314 -9.03 11.09 -7.39
N PRO A 315 -7.96 11.91 -7.35
CA PRO A 315 -7.94 13.21 -6.70
C PRO A 315 -8.72 14.29 -7.50
N THR A 316 -10.01 14.09 -7.72
CA THR A 316 -10.86 14.99 -8.54
C THR A 316 -11.32 16.24 -7.81
N GLN A 317 -11.26 16.27 -6.47
CA GLN A 317 -11.56 17.46 -5.68
C GLN A 317 -10.40 18.45 -5.78
N ASP A 318 -10.67 19.63 -6.32
CA ASP A 318 -9.70 20.70 -6.41
C ASP A 318 -9.25 21.19 -5.04
N ARG A 319 -7.94 21.49 -4.91
CA ARG A 319 -7.39 22.19 -3.74
C ARG A 319 -7.19 23.68 -3.97
N ASP A 320 -6.46 24.04 -5.03
CA ASP A 320 -6.04 25.42 -5.29
C ASP A 320 -6.84 26.08 -6.41
N GLU A 321 -6.81 25.48 -7.61
CA GLU A 321 -7.49 26.00 -8.80
C GLU A 321 -8.60 25.04 -9.24
N PRO A 322 -9.77 25.55 -9.67
CA PRO A 322 -10.81 24.73 -10.28
C PRO A 322 -10.29 23.92 -11.48
N GLY A 323 -10.54 22.62 -11.49
CA GLY A 323 -10.14 21.68 -12.53
C GLY A 323 -8.71 21.17 -12.51
N ARG A 324 -7.93 21.47 -11.45
CA ARG A 324 -6.55 20.97 -11.29
C ARG A 324 -6.42 19.72 -10.43
N GLY A 325 -7.50 19.32 -9.77
CA GLY A 325 -7.51 18.23 -8.82
C GLY A 325 -6.73 18.55 -7.54
N PHE A 326 -6.42 17.50 -6.80
CA PHE A 326 -5.69 17.59 -5.54
C PHE A 326 -4.18 17.41 -5.73
N THR A 327 -3.40 18.17 -4.95
CA THR A 327 -1.96 17.98 -4.76
C THR A 327 -1.59 18.22 -3.30
N HIS A 328 -0.57 17.51 -2.79
CA HIS A 328 -0.12 17.74 -1.42
C HIS A 328 0.57 19.09 -1.23
N LYS A 329 0.48 19.59 -0.01
CA LYS A 329 1.35 20.62 0.55
C LYS A 329 2.07 20.04 1.77
N THR A 330 3.27 20.54 2.04
CA THR A 330 4.00 20.16 3.26
C THR A 330 3.15 20.42 4.50
N GLY A 331 3.13 19.44 5.42
CA GLY A 331 2.33 19.47 6.64
C GLY A 331 0.93 18.90 6.49
N ASP A 332 0.50 18.47 5.29
CA ASP A 332 -0.74 17.70 5.16
C ASP A 332 -0.67 16.43 6.02
N VAL A 333 -1.76 16.12 6.72
CA VAL A 333 -1.93 14.86 7.43
C VAL A 333 -2.79 13.94 6.58
N VAL A 334 -2.24 12.79 6.22
CA VAL A 334 -2.92 11.74 5.47
C VAL A 334 -3.30 10.63 6.44
N THR A 335 -4.59 10.36 6.57
CA THR A 335 -5.15 9.31 7.42
C THR A 335 -5.88 8.30 6.56
N ILE A 336 -5.38 7.07 6.53
CA ILE A 336 -5.96 5.92 5.84
C ILE A 336 -6.53 4.99 6.89
N SER A 337 -7.78 4.59 6.80
CA SER A 337 -8.40 3.76 7.83
C SER A 337 -9.27 2.64 7.29
N ASN A 338 -9.34 1.56 8.05
CA ASN A 338 -10.21 0.42 7.81
C ASN A 338 -10.64 -0.15 9.17
N PRO A 339 -11.92 -0.53 9.37
CA PRO A 339 -12.41 -0.98 10.67
C PRO A 339 -11.67 -2.20 11.26
N ARG A 340 -11.05 -3.02 10.40
CA ARG A 340 -10.43 -4.30 10.74
C ARG A 340 -8.90 -4.25 10.70
N LEU A 341 -8.32 -3.31 9.95
CA LEU A 341 -6.86 -3.14 9.85
C LEU A 341 -6.33 -1.97 10.69
N GLY A 342 -7.21 -1.08 11.18
CA GLY A 342 -6.83 0.07 11.97
C GLY A 342 -6.67 1.34 11.12
N THR A 343 -5.70 2.18 11.48
CA THR A 343 -5.46 3.49 10.89
C THR A 343 -3.97 3.70 10.65
N LEU A 344 -3.61 4.18 9.47
CA LEU A 344 -2.27 4.61 9.09
C LEU A 344 -2.30 6.12 8.85
N THR A 345 -1.60 6.88 9.69
CA THR A 345 -1.51 8.33 9.69
C THR A 345 -0.09 8.78 9.43
N ASN A 346 0.12 9.59 8.41
CA ASN A 346 1.43 10.14 8.10
C ASN A 346 1.35 11.64 7.78
N THR A 347 2.41 12.39 8.10
CA THR A 347 2.51 13.81 7.76
C THR A 347 3.36 13.98 6.50
N VAL A 348 2.90 14.81 5.56
CA VAL A 348 3.61 15.03 4.30
C VAL A 348 4.75 16.02 4.48
N THR A 349 5.91 15.66 3.94
CA THR A 349 7.08 16.51 3.76
C THR A 349 7.64 16.31 2.34
N THR A 350 8.73 17.00 2.01
CA THR A 350 9.43 16.71 0.75
C THR A 350 10.41 15.55 0.94
N SER A 351 10.61 14.68 -0.05
CA SER A 351 11.59 13.58 0.01
C SER A 351 13.01 14.06 0.32
N LYS A 352 13.33 15.32 -0.03
CA LYS A 352 14.61 15.98 0.30
C LYS A 352 14.73 16.34 1.79
N ALA A 353 13.62 16.65 2.44
CA ALA A 353 13.57 17.06 3.85
C ALA A 353 13.24 15.89 4.79
N ALA A 354 12.57 14.85 4.29
CA ALA A 354 12.30 13.63 5.04
C ALA A 354 13.60 13.04 5.63
N PRO A 355 13.53 12.39 6.81
CA PRO A 355 14.68 11.70 7.39
C PRO A 355 15.34 10.78 6.37
N ALA A 356 16.67 10.83 6.31
CA ALA A 356 17.41 9.97 5.39
C ALA A 356 17.30 8.51 5.85
N TRP A 357 16.89 7.62 4.95
CA TRP A 357 16.98 6.18 5.16
C TRP A 357 18.45 5.77 5.29
N SER A 358 18.87 5.46 6.52
CA SER A 358 20.27 5.18 6.87
C SER A 358 20.50 3.79 7.48
N PHE A 359 19.42 3.01 7.68
CA PHE A 359 19.48 1.65 8.20
C PHE A 359 19.17 0.67 7.07
N GLY A 360 20.21 0.14 6.42
CA GLY A 360 20.09 -0.80 5.31
C GLY A 360 20.29 -2.26 5.72
N ILE A 361 20.34 -3.15 4.72
CA ILE A 361 20.56 -4.59 4.93
C ILE A 361 21.86 -4.86 5.72
N GLY A 362 22.95 -4.16 5.39
CA GLY A 362 24.22 -4.32 6.10
C GLY A 362 24.15 -3.88 7.58
N ASP A 363 23.33 -2.88 7.91
CA ASP A 363 23.10 -2.44 9.28
C ASP A 363 22.27 -3.46 10.05
N LEU A 364 21.22 -3.99 9.41
CA LEU A 364 20.42 -5.09 9.97
C LEU A 364 21.29 -6.29 10.33
N MET A 365 22.10 -6.78 9.39
CA MET A 365 22.95 -7.96 9.62
C MET A 365 23.97 -7.71 10.75
N ARG A 366 24.58 -6.52 10.82
CA ARG A 366 25.49 -6.17 11.92
C ARG A 366 24.76 -6.07 13.26
N ASN A 367 23.55 -5.49 13.28
CA ASN A 367 22.72 -5.40 14.47
C ASN A 367 22.37 -6.79 15.01
N LEU A 368 21.82 -7.67 14.15
CA LEU A 368 21.47 -9.04 14.50
C LEU A 368 22.68 -9.85 14.96
N SER A 369 23.83 -9.70 14.29
CA SER A 369 25.08 -10.36 14.70
C SER A 369 25.55 -9.89 16.08
N THR A 370 25.49 -8.57 16.36
CA THR A 370 25.92 -7.99 17.63
C THR A 370 25.03 -8.46 18.78
N ARG A 371 23.73 -8.65 18.52
CA ARG A 371 22.74 -9.17 19.46
C ARG A 371 22.73 -10.70 19.57
N GLY A 372 23.52 -11.40 18.76
CA GLY A 372 23.59 -12.87 18.75
C GLY A 372 22.32 -13.55 18.23
N LEU A 373 21.59 -12.90 17.31
CA LEU A 373 20.29 -13.37 16.81
C LEU A 373 20.36 -14.10 15.46
N LEU A 374 21.50 -14.09 14.77
CA LEU A 374 21.63 -14.74 13.45
C LEU A 374 21.52 -16.27 13.48
N SER A 375 21.60 -16.89 14.66
CA SER A 375 21.45 -18.33 14.84
C SER A 375 20.09 -18.74 15.41
N ALA A 376 19.18 -17.77 15.58
CA ALA A 376 17.83 -18.02 16.07
C ALA A 376 17.04 -18.91 15.11
#